data_AF-A0A2N3BFL9-F1
#
_entry.id   AF-A0A2N3BFL9-F1
#
_cell.length_a   1.000
_cell.length_b   1.000
_cell.length_c   1.000
_cell.angle_alpha   90.00
_cell.angle_beta   90.00
_cell.angle_gamma   90.00
#
_symmetry.space_group_name_H-M   'P 1'
#
loop_
_entity.id
_entity.type
_entity.pdbx_description
1 polymer ?
#
loop_
_entity_poly.entity_id
_entity_poly.type
_entity_poly.pdbx_seq_one_letter_code
_entity_poly.pdbx_strand_id
1 'polypeptide(L)'
;TRFAVVRYGNVVGSRGSVVPFFKKLIDEGASSLPITDARMTRFWITLQDGVDFVIRNFVRMHGGEIFVPKIPSVRITDLAEAMAPGLQQEVIGIRPGEKLHETMCPADDSHLTVEFSDHFVIRPTIKFFRGDVDYLTNNIEERGEIVPQGFEYSSGTNPHFLNVDEIKAYNVRAGA
;
A
#
# COMPACT_ATOMS: atom_id res chain seq x y z
N THR A 1 13.39 24.20 7.75
CA THR A 1 12.72 22.90 7.88
C THR A 1 11.98 22.58 6.60
N ARG A 2 12.04 21.33 6.15
CA ARG A 2 11.24 20.78 5.05
C ARG A 2 10.32 19.72 5.65
N PHE A 3 9.10 19.61 5.14
CA PHE A 3 8.11 18.64 5.59
C PHE A 3 7.61 17.86 4.39
N ALA A 4 7.53 16.54 4.48
CA ALA A 4 6.90 15.68 3.46
C ALA A 4 6.17 14.55 4.17
N VAL A 5 5.29 13.89 3.43
CA VAL A 5 4.48 12.77 3.90
C VAL A 5 4.88 11.53 3.12
N VAL A 6 4.91 10.39 3.79
CA VAL A 6 4.96 9.07 3.15
C VAL A 6 3.63 8.38 3.43
N ARG A 7 2.99 7.86 2.38
CA ARG A 7 1.73 7.13 2.44
C ARG A 7 1.93 5.76 1.79
N TYR A 8 1.58 4.70 2.50
CA TYR A 8 1.63 3.32 1.98
C TYR A 8 0.47 2.50 2.56
N GLY A 9 0.31 1.28 2.02
CA GLY A 9 -0.74 0.33 2.38
C GLY A 9 -0.51 -0.41 3.69
N ASN A 10 -1.11 -1.60 3.78
CA ASN A 10 -1.02 -2.44 4.96
C ASN A 10 0.38 -3.03 5.13
N VAL A 11 0.90 -2.93 6.36
CA VAL A 11 2.18 -3.49 6.73
C VAL A 11 2.00 -4.94 7.18
N VAL A 12 2.72 -5.86 6.51
CA VAL A 12 2.69 -7.30 6.84
C VAL A 12 3.08 -7.53 8.29
N GLY A 13 2.30 -8.34 9.00
CA GLY A 13 2.62 -8.70 10.39
C GLY A 13 2.52 -7.55 11.40
N SER A 14 2.01 -6.37 11.00
CA SER A 14 1.89 -5.24 11.94
C SER A 14 0.98 -5.59 13.13
N ARG A 15 1.30 -5.05 14.31
CA ARG A 15 0.59 -5.37 15.55
C ARG A 15 -0.90 -5.07 15.43
N GLY A 16 -1.74 -6.07 15.68
CA GLY A 16 -3.20 -5.94 15.57
C GLY A 16 -3.75 -6.01 14.14
N SER A 17 -2.92 -6.35 13.14
CA SER A 17 -3.37 -6.58 11.77
C SER A 17 -3.96 -7.98 11.56
N VAL A 18 -4.44 -8.24 10.36
CA VAL A 18 -5.07 -9.52 9.97
C VAL A 18 -4.10 -10.71 10.06
N VAL A 19 -2.81 -10.52 9.79
CA VAL A 19 -1.83 -11.63 9.81
C VAL A 19 -1.64 -12.18 11.23
N PRO A 20 -1.30 -11.38 12.27
CA PRO A 20 -1.26 -11.89 13.63
C PRO A 20 -2.60 -12.46 14.11
N PHE A 21 -3.73 -11.91 13.63
CA PHE A 21 -5.05 -12.40 13.98
C PHE A 21 -5.33 -13.79 13.41
N PHE A 22 -5.09 -14.01 12.12
CA PHE A 22 -5.23 -15.34 11.50
C PHE A 22 -4.25 -16.34 12.09
N LYS A 23 -3.00 -15.95 12.32
CA LYS A 23 -2.00 -16.82 12.98
C LYS A 23 -2.50 -17.30 14.34
N LYS A 24 -3.02 -16.38 15.16
CA LYS A 24 -3.63 -16.74 16.45
C LYS A 24 -4.77 -17.74 16.31
N LEU A 25 -5.69 -17.55 15.36
CA LEU A 25 -6.80 -18.48 15.12
C LEU A 25 -6.32 -19.86 14.68
N ILE A 26 -5.31 -19.91 13.81
CA ILE A 26 -4.69 -21.16 13.36
C ILE A 26 -4.03 -21.89 14.52
N ASP A 27 -3.26 -21.18 15.35
CA ASP A 27 -2.59 -21.73 16.54
C ASP A 27 -3.62 -22.23 17.58
N GLU A 28 -4.79 -21.61 17.66
CA GLU A 28 -5.92 -22.02 18.51
C GLU A 28 -6.78 -23.16 17.90
N GLY A 29 -6.43 -23.64 16.70
CA GLY A 29 -7.12 -24.76 16.05
C GLY A 29 -8.49 -24.40 15.46
N ALA A 30 -8.68 -23.15 15.02
CA ALA A 30 -9.93 -22.72 14.40
C ALA A 30 -10.28 -23.57 13.16
N SER A 31 -11.57 -23.88 13.00
CA SER A 31 -12.08 -24.63 11.82
C SER A 31 -12.31 -23.75 10.60
N SER A 32 -12.35 -22.42 10.77
CA SER A 32 -12.49 -21.43 9.71
C SER A 32 -11.68 -20.16 9.98
N LEU A 33 -11.33 -19.43 8.92
CA LEU A 33 -10.82 -18.06 9.00
C LEU A 33 -11.91 -17.07 8.59
N PRO A 34 -12.15 -16.01 9.39
CA PRO A 34 -13.17 -15.03 9.08
C PRO A 34 -12.70 -14.06 7.98
N ILE A 35 -13.48 -13.98 6.91
CA ILE A 35 -13.30 -13.07 5.78
C ILE A 35 -14.44 -12.04 5.81
N THR A 36 -14.13 -10.76 5.71
CA THR A 36 -15.16 -9.71 5.76
C THR A 36 -15.95 -9.63 4.44
N ASP A 37 -15.24 -9.63 3.31
CA ASP A 37 -15.83 -9.75 1.96
C ASP A 37 -14.82 -10.43 1.02
N ALA A 38 -15.27 -11.38 0.20
CA ALA A 38 -14.41 -12.14 -0.71
C ALA A 38 -13.76 -11.27 -1.81
N ARG A 39 -14.31 -10.09 -2.09
CA ARG A 39 -13.77 -9.15 -3.07
C ARG A 39 -12.70 -8.24 -2.47
N MET A 40 -12.48 -8.29 -1.16
CA MET A 40 -11.64 -7.33 -0.47
C MET A 40 -10.18 -7.43 -0.89
N THR A 41 -9.57 -6.29 -1.18
CA THR A 41 -8.14 -6.20 -1.52
C THR A 41 -7.43 -5.15 -0.69
N ARG A 42 -6.12 -5.34 -0.50
CA ARG A 42 -5.26 -4.42 0.24
C ARG A 42 -3.93 -4.25 -0.47
N PHE A 43 -3.35 -3.07 -0.39
CA PHE A 43 -1.94 -2.87 -0.73
C PHE A 43 -1.07 -3.50 0.35
N TRP A 44 0.05 -4.12 -0.05
CA TRP A 44 0.87 -4.94 0.83
C TRP A 44 2.33 -4.51 0.79
N ILE A 45 2.90 -4.20 1.95
CA ILE A 45 4.29 -3.77 2.09
C ILE A 45 4.93 -4.40 3.34
N THR A 46 6.20 -4.80 3.29
CA THR A 46 6.90 -5.21 4.51
C THR A 46 7.23 -3.99 5.39
N LEU A 47 7.47 -4.22 6.69
CA LEU A 47 7.92 -3.15 7.57
C LEU A 47 9.26 -2.54 7.09
N GLN A 48 10.20 -3.40 6.67
CA GLN A 48 11.50 -2.96 6.18
C GLN A 48 11.39 -2.13 4.90
N ASP A 49 10.57 -2.56 3.93
CA ASP A 49 10.34 -1.82 2.69
C ASP A 49 9.74 -0.42 2.98
N GLY A 50 8.83 -0.34 3.96
CA GLY A 50 8.26 0.94 4.41
C GLY A 50 9.31 1.86 5.04
N VAL A 51 10.17 1.34 5.92
CA VAL A 51 11.28 2.09 6.53
C VAL A 51 12.28 2.56 5.48
N ASP A 52 12.69 1.67 4.58
CA ASP A 52 13.64 1.98 3.51
C ASP A 52 13.08 3.05 2.57
N PHE A 53 11.78 3.01 2.28
CA PHE A 53 11.12 4.02 1.47
C PHE A 53 11.12 5.39 2.15
N VAL A 54 10.86 5.46 3.47
CA VAL A 54 10.98 6.70 4.24
C VAL A 54 12.42 7.25 4.17
N ILE A 55 13.42 6.40 4.41
CA ILE A 55 14.83 6.81 4.40
C ILE A 55 15.25 7.33 3.03
N ARG A 56 14.88 6.62 1.95
CA ARG A 56 15.17 7.03 0.56
C ARG A 56 14.57 8.39 0.20
N ASN A 57 13.38 8.71 0.70
CA ASN A 57 12.72 9.95 0.33
C ASN A 57 13.31 11.21 1.00
N PHE A 58 14.14 11.07 2.04
CA PHE A 58 14.86 12.22 2.60
C PHE A 58 15.81 12.89 1.62
N VAL A 59 16.48 12.10 0.76
CA VAL A 59 17.39 12.65 -0.25
C VAL A 59 16.65 13.12 -1.50
N ARG A 60 15.43 12.62 -1.74
CA ARG A 60 14.57 13.03 -2.87
C ARG A 60 13.83 14.35 -2.59
N MET A 61 13.41 14.59 -1.34
CA MET A 61 12.41 15.61 -1.01
C MET A 61 12.88 17.07 -1.10
N HIS A 62 12.03 17.90 -1.71
CA HIS A 62 12.05 19.36 -1.65
C HIS A 62 11.24 19.88 -0.45
N GLY A 63 10.16 19.19 -0.10
CA GLY A 63 9.17 19.56 0.90
C GLY A 63 7.80 19.86 0.27
N GLY A 64 6.74 19.33 0.88
CA GLY A 64 5.33 19.44 0.46
C GLY A 64 4.77 18.15 -0.16
N GLU A 65 5.63 17.20 -0.52
CA GLU A 65 5.25 15.97 -1.22
C GLU A 65 4.45 15.01 -0.34
N ILE A 66 3.58 14.24 -0.98
CA ILE A 66 3.12 12.95 -0.47
C ILE A 66 3.73 11.85 -1.36
N PHE A 67 4.72 11.14 -0.83
CA PHE A 67 5.35 9.99 -1.50
C PHE A 67 4.51 8.72 -1.31
N VAL A 68 4.24 8.03 -2.41
CA VAL A 68 3.45 6.78 -2.44
C VAL A 68 4.25 5.70 -3.17
N PRO A 69 4.65 4.59 -2.55
CA PRO A 69 5.44 3.57 -3.22
C PRO A 69 4.59 2.72 -4.17
N LYS A 70 5.20 2.21 -5.25
CA LYS A 70 4.60 1.17 -6.08
C LYS A 70 4.77 -0.18 -5.38
N ILE A 71 3.67 -0.74 -4.88
CA ILE A 71 3.62 -1.95 -4.05
C ILE A 71 2.49 -2.86 -4.52
N PRO A 72 2.63 -4.18 -4.33
CA PRO A 72 1.62 -5.11 -4.81
C PRO A 72 0.32 -5.01 -4.00
N SER A 73 -0.74 -5.58 -4.56
CA SER A 73 -2.00 -5.83 -3.86
C SER A 73 -2.18 -7.31 -3.55
N VAL A 74 -2.96 -7.59 -2.51
CA VAL A 74 -3.36 -8.94 -2.10
C VAL A 74 -4.87 -9.01 -2.01
N ARG A 75 -5.45 -10.15 -2.39
CA ARG A 75 -6.82 -10.50 -2.03
C ARG A 75 -6.81 -11.13 -0.63
N ILE A 76 -7.79 -10.78 0.20
CA ILE A 76 -7.84 -11.32 1.56
C ILE A 76 -8.08 -12.84 1.56
N THR A 77 -8.78 -13.36 0.55
CA THR A 77 -8.96 -14.80 0.32
C THR A 77 -7.64 -15.53 0.04
N ASP A 78 -6.77 -14.92 -0.77
CA ASP A 78 -5.48 -15.51 -1.14
C ASP A 78 -4.51 -15.45 0.04
N LEU A 79 -4.60 -14.40 0.86
CA LEU A 79 -3.87 -14.32 2.13
C LEU A 79 -4.29 -15.42 3.10
N ALA A 80 -5.60 -15.65 3.26
CA ALA A 80 -6.11 -16.73 4.11
C ALA A 80 -5.63 -18.10 3.61
N GLU A 81 -5.71 -18.36 2.30
CA GLU A 81 -5.22 -19.60 1.68
C GLU A 81 -3.70 -19.76 1.83
N ALA A 82 -2.94 -18.67 1.72
CA ALA A 82 -1.49 -18.69 1.92
C ALA A 82 -1.09 -19.06 3.35
N MET A 83 -1.89 -18.63 4.34
CA MET A 83 -1.63 -18.86 5.77
C MET A 83 -2.15 -20.21 6.26
N ALA A 84 -3.33 -20.65 5.80
CA ALA A 84 -3.94 -21.91 6.18
C ALA A 84 -4.54 -22.62 4.96
N PRO A 85 -3.70 -23.30 4.14
CA PRO A 85 -4.16 -23.94 2.91
C PRO A 85 -5.30 -24.91 3.15
N GLY A 86 -6.39 -24.75 2.40
CA GLY A 86 -7.59 -25.60 2.49
C GLY A 86 -8.45 -25.42 3.74
N LEU A 87 -8.12 -24.49 4.64
CA LEU A 87 -8.96 -24.16 5.78
C LEU A 87 -10.20 -23.38 5.32
N GLN A 88 -11.36 -23.65 5.90
CA GLN A 88 -12.62 -23.00 5.49
C GLN A 88 -12.53 -21.48 5.66
N GLN A 89 -13.01 -20.73 4.68
CA GLN A 89 -13.12 -19.28 4.75
C GLN A 89 -14.58 -18.89 4.99
N GLU A 90 -14.87 -18.22 6.11
CA GLU A 90 -16.23 -17.85 6.52
C GLU A 90 -16.49 -16.37 6.28
N VAL A 91 -17.50 -16.03 5.48
CA VAL A 91 -17.84 -14.62 5.20
C VAL A 91 -18.65 -14.04 6.35
N ILE A 92 -18.04 -13.15 7.15
CA ILE A 92 -18.65 -12.53 8.34
C ILE A 92 -19.27 -11.15 8.07
N GLY A 93 -19.11 -10.62 6.86
CA GLY A 93 -19.61 -9.30 6.46
C GLY A 93 -18.63 -8.16 6.73
N ILE A 94 -18.88 -7.03 6.07
CA ILE A 94 -18.04 -5.83 6.12
C ILE A 94 -18.21 -5.14 7.48
N ARG A 95 -17.09 -4.78 8.11
CA ARG A 95 -17.09 -4.05 9.39
C ARG A 95 -17.45 -2.58 9.17
N PRO A 96 -18.03 -1.88 10.18
CA PRO A 96 -18.35 -0.47 10.05
C PRO A 96 -17.15 0.39 9.61
N GLY A 97 -17.32 1.14 8.53
CA GLY A 97 -16.28 2.02 7.97
C GLY A 97 -15.20 1.33 7.15
N GLU A 98 -15.24 0.00 6.98
CA GLU A 98 -14.26 -0.73 6.18
C GLU A 98 -14.55 -0.60 4.68
N LYS A 99 -13.51 -0.36 3.89
CA LYS A 99 -13.58 -0.30 2.43
C LYS A 99 -13.28 -1.66 1.79
N LEU A 100 -13.90 -1.92 0.63
CA LEU A 100 -13.56 -3.09 -0.20
C LEU A 100 -12.14 -2.98 -0.79
N HIS A 101 -11.79 -1.79 -1.29
CA HIS A 101 -10.49 -1.49 -1.88
C HIS A 101 -9.96 -0.19 -1.30
N GLU A 102 -8.64 -0.08 -1.19
CA GLU A 102 -7.95 1.11 -0.72
C GLU A 102 -7.41 1.92 -1.90
N THR A 103 -7.45 3.25 -1.78
CA THR A 103 -6.92 4.18 -2.80
C THR A 103 -5.76 4.96 -2.21
N MET A 104 -4.59 4.92 -2.86
CA MET A 104 -3.40 5.68 -2.43
C MET A 104 -3.20 6.99 -3.21
N CYS A 105 -3.55 6.99 -4.50
CA CYS A 105 -3.61 8.19 -5.35
C CYS A 105 -5.04 8.34 -5.89
N PRO A 106 -5.85 9.27 -5.34
CA PRO A 106 -7.21 9.52 -5.81
C PRO A 106 -7.27 10.04 -7.24
N ALA A 107 -8.31 9.66 -8.00
CA ALA A 107 -8.53 10.12 -9.37
C ALA A 107 -8.62 11.65 -9.48
N ASP A 108 -9.26 12.29 -8.52
CA ASP A 108 -9.41 13.76 -8.46
C ASP A 108 -8.04 14.46 -8.32
N ASP A 109 -7.06 13.80 -7.70
CA ASP A 109 -5.69 14.30 -7.52
C ASP A 109 -4.76 13.89 -8.67
N SER A 110 -5.26 13.24 -9.73
CA SER A 110 -4.44 12.81 -10.89
C SER A 110 -3.65 13.98 -11.50
N HIS A 111 -4.27 15.15 -11.60
CA HIS A 111 -3.62 16.37 -12.08
C HIS A 111 -2.49 16.88 -11.17
N LEU A 112 -2.37 16.38 -9.94
CA LEU A 112 -1.29 16.67 -9.00
C LEU A 112 -0.31 15.50 -8.87
N THR A 113 -0.61 14.34 -9.45
CA THR A 113 0.16 13.12 -9.26
C THR A 113 1.24 12.99 -10.34
N VAL A 114 2.46 12.74 -9.88
CA VAL A 114 3.64 12.52 -10.72
C VAL A 114 4.09 11.08 -10.51
N GLU A 115 4.28 10.35 -11.59
CA GLU A 115 4.78 8.98 -11.60
C GLU A 115 6.30 8.96 -11.82
N PHE A 116 7.00 8.27 -10.93
CA PHE A 116 8.40 7.90 -11.04
C PHE A 116 8.50 6.38 -11.27
N SER A 117 9.72 5.87 -11.46
CA SER A 117 9.95 4.45 -11.72
C SER A 117 9.41 3.53 -10.60
N ASP A 118 9.69 3.86 -9.34
CA ASP A 118 9.37 3.04 -8.16
C ASP A 118 8.30 3.65 -7.23
N HIS A 119 7.82 4.87 -7.51
CA HIS A 119 6.86 5.57 -6.66
C HIS A 119 6.03 6.61 -7.42
N PHE A 120 5.07 7.18 -6.71
CA PHE A 120 4.34 8.38 -7.11
C PHE A 120 4.59 9.50 -6.10
N VAL A 121 4.45 10.74 -6.56
CA VAL A 121 4.42 11.94 -5.74
C VAL A 121 3.12 12.68 -5.99
N ILE A 122 2.32 12.90 -4.95
CA ILE A 122 1.19 13.83 -5.02
C ILE A 122 1.70 15.20 -4.58
N ARG A 123 1.59 16.17 -5.48
CA ARG A 123 2.04 17.55 -5.27
C ARG A 123 1.09 18.30 -4.34
N PRO A 124 1.56 19.32 -3.62
CA PRO A 124 0.71 20.20 -2.83
C PRO A 124 -0.40 20.84 -3.67
N THR A 125 -1.61 20.93 -3.11
CA THR A 125 -2.73 21.71 -3.69
C THR A 125 -2.54 23.23 -3.52
N ILE A 126 -1.70 23.64 -2.58
CA ILE A 126 -1.42 25.04 -2.24
C ILE A 126 -0.06 25.47 -2.76
N LYS A 127 0.09 26.77 -3.06
CA LYS A 127 1.39 27.36 -3.36
C LYS A 127 2.09 27.81 -2.08
N PHE A 128 3.36 27.45 -1.93
CA PHE A 128 4.17 27.93 -0.81
C PHE A 128 4.80 29.29 -1.15
N PHE A 129 4.96 30.15 -0.13
CA PHE A 129 5.57 31.48 -0.27
C PHE A 129 7.05 31.45 -0.68
N ARG A 130 7.74 30.30 -0.57
CA ARG A 130 9.18 30.16 -0.80
C ARG A 130 9.58 30.00 -2.28
N GLY A 131 8.65 30.15 -3.21
CA GLY A 131 8.88 30.05 -4.66
C GLY A 131 8.26 28.80 -5.27
N ASP A 132 8.27 28.75 -6.60
CA ASP A 132 7.80 27.59 -7.35
C ASP A 132 8.84 26.45 -7.26
N VAL A 133 8.41 25.30 -6.77
CA VAL A 133 9.22 24.07 -6.71
C VAL A 133 8.84 23.18 -7.88
N ASP A 134 9.82 22.74 -8.65
CA ASP A 134 9.60 21.70 -9.66
C ASP A 134 9.60 20.32 -8.99
N TYR A 135 8.42 19.72 -8.86
CA TYR A 135 8.25 18.37 -8.33
C TYR A 135 8.39 17.27 -9.39
N LEU A 136 8.62 17.61 -10.66
CA LEU A 136 8.88 16.63 -11.73
C LEU A 136 10.32 16.10 -11.68
N THR A 137 11.25 16.88 -11.12
CA THR A 137 12.63 16.46 -10.89
C THR A 137 12.94 16.54 -9.40
N ASN A 138 13.39 15.44 -8.81
CA ASN A 138 13.71 15.41 -7.38
C ASN A 138 15.17 15.80 -7.10
N ASN A 139 15.57 15.86 -5.82
CA ASN A 139 16.91 16.32 -5.43
C ASN A 139 18.07 15.37 -5.79
N ILE A 140 17.78 14.17 -6.30
CA ILE A 140 18.78 13.23 -6.84
C ILE A 140 18.64 13.07 -8.37
N GLU A 141 17.99 14.03 -9.02
CA GLU A 141 17.85 14.13 -10.48
C GLU A 141 17.03 13.02 -11.15
N GLU A 142 16.26 12.24 -10.40
CA GLU A 142 15.24 11.38 -10.99
C GLU A 142 14.12 12.25 -11.57
N ARG A 143 13.60 11.85 -12.74
CA ARG A 143 12.51 12.54 -13.43
C ARG A 143 11.24 11.70 -13.42
N GLY A 144 10.14 12.35 -13.10
CA GLY A 144 8.80 11.78 -13.18
C GLY A 144 7.94 12.46 -14.23
N GLU A 145 6.84 11.82 -14.58
CA GLU A 145 5.86 12.30 -15.56
C GLU A 145 4.50 12.47 -14.90
N ILE A 146 3.71 13.46 -15.34
CA ILE A 146 2.35 13.62 -14.83
C ILE A 146 1.51 12.46 -15.33
N VAL A 147 0.78 11.81 -14.43
CA VAL A 147 -0.13 10.70 -14.79
C VAL A 147 -1.29 11.19 -15.67
N PRO A 148 -1.92 10.32 -16.45
CA PRO A 148 -3.12 10.68 -17.22
C PRO A 148 -4.24 11.23 -16.33
N GLN A 149 -5.05 12.15 -16.87
CA GLN A 149 -6.22 12.67 -16.16
C GLN A 149 -7.17 11.52 -15.81
N GLY A 150 -7.62 11.48 -14.55
CA GLY A 150 -8.47 10.42 -14.02
C GLY A 150 -7.72 9.16 -13.58
N PHE A 151 -6.38 9.14 -13.64
CA PHE A 151 -5.57 8.06 -13.09
C PHE A 151 -5.89 7.85 -11.60
N GLU A 152 -6.15 6.60 -11.22
CA GLU A 152 -6.35 6.18 -9.84
C GLU A 152 -5.41 5.03 -9.50
N TYR A 153 -4.71 5.15 -8.37
CA TYR A 153 -3.94 4.03 -7.82
C TYR A 153 -4.70 3.37 -6.67
N SER A 154 -5.46 2.33 -7.04
CA SER A 154 -6.37 1.58 -6.16
C SER A 154 -5.95 0.11 -6.03
N SER A 155 -6.12 -0.47 -4.85
CA SER A 155 -5.80 -1.86 -4.59
C SER A 155 -6.72 -2.83 -5.32
N GLY A 156 -7.88 -2.36 -5.81
CA GLY A 156 -8.83 -3.18 -6.57
C GLY A 156 -8.43 -3.39 -8.03
N THR A 157 -7.65 -2.45 -8.59
CA THR A 157 -7.27 -2.40 -10.00
C THR A 157 -5.76 -2.40 -10.23
N ASN A 158 -4.97 -2.58 -9.16
CA ASN A 158 -3.51 -2.61 -9.22
C ASN A 158 -3.01 -3.67 -10.23
N PRO A 159 -2.11 -3.35 -11.17
CA PRO A 159 -1.59 -4.33 -12.12
C PRO A 159 -0.79 -5.46 -11.47
N HIS A 160 -0.26 -5.25 -10.26
CA HIS A 160 0.56 -6.23 -9.56
C HIS A 160 -0.18 -6.81 -8.35
N PHE A 161 -0.72 -8.02 -8.51
CA PHE A 161 -1.27 -8.83 -7.42
C PHE A 161 -0.32 -9.97 -7.07
N LEU A 162 -0.08 -10.19 -5.78
CA LEU A 162 0.64 -11.38 -5.33
C LEU A 162 -0.28 -12.59 -5.39
N ASN A 163 0.20 -13.68 -5.96
CA ASN A 163 -0.43 -14.99 -5.83
C ASN A 163 -0.12 -15.64 -4.48
N VAL A 164 -0.75 -16.80 -4.18
CA VAL A 164 -0.62 -17.50 -2.89
C VAL A 164 0.83 -17.82 -2.54
N ASP A 165 1.65 -18.28 -3.49
CA ASP A 165 3.05 -18.65 -3.23
C ASP A 165 3.93 -17.41 -3.04
N GLU A 166 3.66 -16.34 -3.79
CA GLU A 166 4.31 -15.05 -3.58
C GLU A 166 3.97 -14.45 -2.21
N ILE A 167 2.71 -14.56 -1.75
CA ILE A 167 2.29 -14.12 -0.41
C ILE A 167 3.07 -14.88 0.67
N LYS A 168 3.21 -16.21 0.53
CA LYS A 168 4.02 -17.02 1.47
C LYS A 168 5.46 -16.53 1.53
N ALA A 169 6.10 -16.36 0.37
CA ALA A 169 7.48 -15.85 0.29
C ALA A 169 7.60 -14.44 0.89
N TYR A 170 6.61 -13.58 0.64
CA TYR A 170 6.56 -12.23 1.17
C TYR A 170 6.41 -12.20 2.70
N ASN A 171 5.57 -13.07 3.27
CA ASN A 171 5.39 -13.20 4.72
C ASN A 171 6.67 -13.70 5.40
N VAL A 172 7.35 -14.70 4.82
CA VAL A 172 8.65 -15.19 5.33
C VAL A 172 9.68 -14.06 5.35
N ARG A 173 9.77 -13.28 4.26
CA ARG A 173 10.67 -12.12 4.18
C ARG A 173 10.33 -11.05 5.23
N ALA A 174 9.05 -10.87 5.55
CA ALA A 174 8.59 -9.94 6.56
C ALA A 174 8.79 -10.44 8.01
N GLY A 175 9.22 -11.69 8.20
CA GLY A 175 9.32 -12.32 9.53
C GLY A 175 7.96 -12.62 10.17
N ALA A 176 6.92 -12.82 9.36
CA ALA A 176 5.54 -13.09 9.79
C ALA A 176 5.19 -14.59 9.82
#